data_AF-A0A7C1UK68-F1
#
_entry.id   AF-A0A7C1UK68-F1
#
_cell.length_a   1.000
_cell.length_b   1.000
_cell.length_c   1.000
_cell.angle_alpha   90.00
_cell.angle_beta   90.00
_cell.angle_gamma   90.00
#
_symmetry.space_group_name_H-M   'P 1'
#
loop_
_entity.id
_entity.type
_entity.pdbx_description
1 polymer ?
#
loop_
_entity_poly.entity_id
_entity_poly.type
_entity_poly.pdbx_seq_one_letter_code
_entity_poly.pdbx_strand_id
1 'polypeptide(L)'
;AAADERGVPMLFPLMDLQDQSNLQVSDVWGGFGDNIRLASERYGPDAIMTGRLVQFGPDLWRAGWTLYLDGDELIWDSEGDSLGMAVEAGVQAGMDVLASHFAPLAGDSSTDRLRLRITGVRDIRGYARVKRYLMELDAVEKADLASVEPDAVDYVLQVRGGRQMLEQDIALSNVLLPAPREGTDTATPLPDPGEPVLRYRLRP
;
A
#
# COMPACT_ATOMS: atom_id res chain seq x y z
N ALA A 1 -18.10 0.13 20.35
CA ALA A 1 -16.92 0.80 20.94
C ALA A 1 -15.61 0.14 20.48
N ALA A 2 -15.55 -0.39 19.25
CA ALA A 2 -14.38 -1.15 18.76
C ALA A 2 -13.34 -0.30 18.00
N ALA A 3 -13.53 1.03 17.95
CA ALA A 3 -12.66 1.96 17.24
C ALA A 3 -11.39 2.35 18.02
N ASP A 4 -11.46 2.33 19.36
CA ASP A 4 -10.41 2.90 20.22
C ASP A 4 -9.24 1.95 20.51
N GLU A 5 -9.38 0.64 20.25
CA GLU A 5 -8.34 -0.34 20.64
C GLU A 5 -7.17 -0.45 19.65
N ARG A 6 -7.26 0.16 18.46
CA ARG A 6 -6.24 0.04 17.40
C ARG A 6 -5.79 1.36 16.77
N GLY A 7 -6.27 2.50 17.27
CA GLY A 7 -5.64 3.80 17.01
C GLY A 7 -5.77 4.39 15.60
N VAL A 8 -6.66 3.87 14.73
CA VAL A 8 -6.94 4.51 13.43
C VAL A 8 -8.12 5.47 13.59
N PRO A 9 -7.94 6.79 13.45
CA PRO A 9 -9.03 7.74 13.55
C PRO A 9 -9.98 7.57 12.36
N MET A 10 -11.21 7.11 12.65
CA MET A 10 -12.26 7.02 11.64
C MET A 10 -13.01 8.36 11.52
N LEU A 11 -13.09 8.87 10.30
CA LEU A 11 -13.88 10.05 9.95
C LEU A 11 -15.09 9.62 9.14
N PHE A 12 -16.26 10.15 9.49
CA PHE A 12 -17.48 9.96 8.74
C PHE A 12 -17.83 11.25 7.98
N PRO A 13 -18.38 11.16 6.76
CA PRO A 13 -18.89 12.32 6.05
C PRO A 13 -19.93 13.08 6.89
N LEU A 14 -19.94 14.41 6.78
CA LEU A 14 -20.89 15.27 7.49
C LEU A 14 -22.32 15.12 6.96
N MET A 15 -22.48 14.54 5.78
CA MET A 15 -23.75 14.37 5.07
C MET A 15 -24.46 15.71 4.83
N ASP A 16 -23.68 16.78 4.60
CA ASP A 16 -24.21 18.10 4.28
C ASP A 16 -24.68 18.19 2.81
N LEU A 17 -25.18 19.36 2.39
CA LEU A 17 -25.65 19.55 1.01
C LEU A 17 -24.55 19.34 -0.03
N GLN A 18 -23.28 19.55 0.32
CA GLN A 18 -22.15 19.35 -0.58
C GLN A 18 -21.84 17.86 -0.73
N ASP A 19 -21.84 17.10 0.38
CA ASP A 19 -21.69 15.64 0.34
C ASP A 19 -22.83 14.99 -0.47
N GLN A 20 -24.08 15.40 -0.22
CA GLN A 20 -25.25 14.89 -0.93
C GLN A 20 -25.26 15.26 -2.42
N SER A 21 -24.69 16.41 -2.78
CA SER A 21 -24.56 16.83 -4.18
C SER A 21 -23.43 16.11 -4.91
N ASN A 22 -22.37 15.70 -4.20
CA ASN A 22 -21.17 15.12 -4.78
C ASN A 22 -21.17 13.58 -4.79
N LEU A 23 -21.96 12.95 -3.92
CA LEU A 23 -22.05 11.50 -3.83
C LEU A 23 -23.52 11.07 -3.69
N GLN A 24 -24.07 10.48 -4.76
CA GLN A 24 -25.42 9.91 -4.69
C GLN A 24 -25.39 8.53 -4.05
N VAL A 25 -26.51 8.13 -3.47
CA VAL A 25 -26.68 6.77 -2.94
C VAL A 25 -26.41 5.72 -4.03
N SER A 26 -26.86 5.97 -5.26
CA SER A 26 -26.59 5.08 -6.41
C SER A 26 -25.10 4.91 -6.73
N ASP A 27 -24.27 5.92 -6.45
CA ASP A 27 -22.83 5.86 -6.69
C ASP A 27 -22.18 4.81 -5.77
N VAL A 28 -22.58 4.80 -4.50
CA VAL A 28 -22.12 3.84 -3.49
C VAL A 28 -22.68 2.44 -3.78
N TRP A 29 -23.95 2.34 -4.19
CA TRP A 29 -24.56 1.05 -4.52
C TRP A 29 -23.95 0.40 -5.76
N GLY A 30 -23.62 1.21 -6.77
CA GLY A 30 -22.99 0.77 -8.02
C GLY A 30 -21.48 0.58 -7.93
N GLY A 31 -20.84 0.98 -6.82
CA GLY A 31 -19.38 0.87 -6.65
C GLY A 31 -18.60 1.82 -7.55
N PHE A 32 -19.14 3.00 -7.85
CA PHE A 32 -18.47 4.00 -8.69
C PHE A 32 -17.33 4.67 -7.92
N GLY A 33 -16.19 3.97 -7.85
CA GLY A 33 -15.03 4.33 -7.03
C GLY A 33 -14.49 5.75 -7.27
N ASP A 34 -14.54 6.25 -8.52
CA ASP A 34 -14.09 7.61 -8.84
C ASP A 34 -14.94 8.69 -8.16
N ASN A 35 -16.27 8.53 -8.15
CA ASN A 35 -17.18 9.46 -7.49
C ASN A 35 -16.98 9.43 -5.97
N ILE A 36 -16.79 8.23 -5.41
CA ILE A 36 -16.50 8.01 -3.99
C ILE A 36 -15.18 8.70 -3.59
N ARG A 37 -14.12 8.52 -4.39
CA ARG A 37 -12.82 9.17 -4.16
C ARG A 37 -12.93 10.68 -4.21
N LEU A 38 -13.54 11.23 -5.26
CA LEU A 38 -13.70 12.67 -5.45
C LEU A 38 -14.49 13.32 -4.31
N ALA A 39 -15.59 12.69 -3.89
CA ALA A 39 -16.38 13.19 -2.75
C ALA A 39 -15.61 13.12 -1.42
N SER A 40 -14.69 12.16 -1.29
CA SER A 40 -13.90 11.95 -0.08
C SER A 40 -12.66 12.85 0.02
N GLU A 41 -12.19 13.44 -1.08
CA GLU A 41 -10.98 14.30 -1.13
C GLU A 41 -10.99 15.40 -0.07
N ARG A 42 -12.18 15.98 0.21
CA ARG A 42 -12.38 17.02 1.23
C ARG A 42 -11.92 16.60 2.62
N TYR A 43 -12.01 15.31 2.94
CA TYR A 43 -11.68 14.76 4.25
C TYR A 43 -10.20 14.36 4.37
N GLY A 44 -9.42 14.50 3.29
CA GLY A 44 -8.00 14.12 3.21
C GLY A 44 -7.70 12.71 3.75
N PRO A 45 -8.47 11.67 3.39
CA PRO A 45 -8.30 10.35 3.98
C PRO A 45 -7.08 9.62 3.39
N ASP A 46 -6.37 8.87 4.22
CA ASP A 46 -5.34 7.91 3.77
C ASP A 46 -5.97 6.64 3.15
N ALA A 47 -7.19 6.31 3.55
CA ALA A 47 -7.98 5.20 3.02
C ALA A 47 -9.48 5.50 3.09
N ILE A 48 -10.25 4.98 2.13
CA ILE A 48 -11.71 5.16 2.09
C ILE A 48 -12.37 3.79 2.19
N MET A 49 -13.35 3.64 3.08
CA MET A 49 -14.08 2.40 3.25
C MET A 49 -15.59 2.64 3.05
N THR A 50 -16.22 1.85 2.20
CA THR A 50 -17.67 1.83 2.00
C THR A 50 -18.26 0.49 2.44
N GLY A 51 -19.50 0.53 2.91
CA GLY A 51 -20.22 -0.65 3.40
C GLY A 51 -21.67 -0.66 2.93
N ARG A 52 -22.15 -1.83 2.50
CA ARG A 52 -23.53 -2.07 2.08
C ARG A 52 -24.11 -3.17 2.95
N LEU A 53 -25.18 -2.87 3.69
CA LEU A 53 -25.77 -3.78 4.66
C LEU A 53 -27.13 -4.27 4.20
N VAL A 54 -27.34 -5.59 4.31
CA VAL A 54 -28.56 -6.28 3.89
C VAL A 54 -28.97 -7.26 4.98
N GLN A 55 -30.25 -7.25 5.35
CA GLN A 55 -30.82 -8.22 6.28
C GLN A 55 -31.35 -9.43 5.50
N PHE A 56 -30.80 -10.62 5.77
CA PHE A 56 -31.18 -11.91 5.21
C PHE A 56 -32.02 -12.73 6.21
N GLY A 57 -33.18 -12.21 6.60
CA GLY A 57 -34.06 -12.85 7.59
C GLY A 57 -33.96 -12.23 8.98
N PRO A 58 -34.68 -12.76 9.98
CA PRO A 58 -34.83 -12.10 11.28
C PRO A 58 -33.49 -11.84 11.98
N ASP A 59 -32.62 -12.85 11.99
CA ASP A 59 -31.37 -12.88 12.77
C ASP A 59 -30.16 -13.14 11.89
N LEU A 60 -30.13 -12.59 10.67
CA LEU A 60 -28.96 -12.69 9.81
C LEU A 60 -28.79 -11.39 9.04
N TRP A 61 -27.69 -10.70 9.31
CA TRP A 61 -27.23 -9.53 8.60
C TRP A 61 -25.98 -9.88 7.82
N ARG A 62 -25.90 -9.41 6.57
CA ARG A 62 -24.70 -9.48 5.75
C ARG A 62 -24.30 -8.06 5.34
N ALA A 63 -23.02 -7.76 5.40
CA ALA A 63 -22.47 -6.50 4.92
C ALA A 63 -21.37 -6.78 3.90
N GLY A 64 -21.46 -6.12 2.75
CA GLY A 64 -20.39 -6.10 1.74
C GLY A 64 -19.58 -4.82 1.84
N TRP A 65 -18.26 -4.93 1.86
CA TRP A 65 -17.33 -3.85 2.10
C TRP A 65 -16.43 -3.62 0.90
N THR A 66 -15.99 -2.38 0.73
CA THR A 66 -14.95 -2.02 -0.23
C THR A 66 -14.01 -1.01 0.42
N LEU A 67 -12.71 -1.32 0.42
CA LEU A 67 -11.66 -0.44 0.88
C LEU A 67 -10.83 0.02 -0.31
N TYR A 68 -10.75 1.34 -0.46
CA TYR A 68 -9.89 2.01 -1.42
C TYR A 68 -8.62 2.45 -0.70
N LEU A 69 -7.48 1.90 -1.11
CA LEU A 69 -6.17 2.12 -0.46
C LEU A 69 -5.08 2.14 -1.54
N ASP A 70 -4.28 3.21 -1.63
CA ASP A 70 -3.21 3.38 -2.63
C ASP A 70 -3.62 3.15 -4.10
N GLY A 71 -4.91 3.30 -4.41
CA GLY A 71 -5.48 3.05 -5.74
C GLY A 71 -5.95 1.61 -5.97
N ASP A 72 -5.70 0.70 -5.02
CA ASP A 72 -6.24 -0.64 -5.00
C ASP A 72 -7.62 -0.70 -4.32
N GLU A 73 -8.41 -1.71 -4.69
CA GLU A 73 -9.73 -1.99 -4.13
C GLU A 73 -9.74 -3.37 -3.48
N LEU A 74 -9.98 -3.42 -2.17
CA LEU A 74 -10.15 -4.67 -1.42
C LEU A 74 -11.63 -4.85 -1.08
N ILE A 75 -12.17 -6.02 -1.39
CA ILE A 75 -13.59 -6.34 -1.21
C ILE A 75 -13.71 -7.56 -0.31
N TRP A 76 -14.58 -7.46 0.70
CA TRP A 76 -14.91 -8.58 1.56
C TRP A 76 -16.35 -8.47 2.06
N ASP A 77 -16.85 -9.56 2.63
CA ASP A 77 -18.15 -9.61 3.28
C ASP A 77 -17.99 -9.92 4.77
N SER A 78 -18.95 -9.47 5.57
CA SER A 78 -19.11 -9.86 6.96
C SER A 78 -20.56 -10.23 7.26
N GLU A 79 -20.75 -11.06 8.28
CA GLU A 79 -22.07 -11.55 8.69
C GLU A 79 -22.21 -11.47 10.21
N GLY A 80 -23.46 -11.42 10.68
CA GLY A 80 -23.76 -11.56 12.10
C GLY A 80 -25.25 -11.59 12.37
N ASP A 81 -25.60 -12.09 13.55
CA ASP A 81 -27.00 -12.25 13.98
C ASP A 81 -27.69 -10.90 14.28
N SER A 82 -26.93 -9.80 14.23
CA SER A 82 -27.43 -8.44 14.31
C SER A 82 -26.64 -7.51 13.40
N LEU A 83 -27.24 -6.36 13.06
CA LEU A 83 -26.59 -5.29 12.32
C LEU A 83 -25.24 -4.89 12.97
N GLY A 84 -25.23 -4.77 14.29
CA GLY A 84 -24.03 -4.40 15.05
C GLY A 84 -22.89 -5.39 14.86
N MET A 85 -23.17 -6.70 14.95
CA MET A 85 -22.14 -7.73 14.77
C MET A 85 -21.61 -7.79 13.33
N ALA A 86 -22.49 -7.66 12.33
CA ALA A 86 -22.05 -7.62 10.94
C ALA A 86 -21.16 -6.39 10.66
N VAL A 87 -21.52 -5.22 11.19
CA VAL A 87 -20.69 -3.99 11.09
C VAL A 87 -19.36 -4.17 11.79
N GLU A 88 -19.37 -4.64 13.03
CA GLU A 88 -18.17 -4.80 13.86
C GLU A 88 -17.17 -5.75 13.20
N ALA A 89 -17.63 -6.92 12.74
CA ALA A 89 -16.78 -7.87 12.04
C ALA A 89 -16.18 -7.29 10.74
N GLY A 90 -16.96 -6.53 9.99
CA GLY A 90 -16.53 -5.90 8.74
C GLY A 90 -15.50 -4.79 8.94
N VAL A 91 -15.77 -3.89 9.88
CA VAL A 91 -14.85 -2.81 10.27
C VAL A 91 -13.58 -3.39 10.87
N GLN A 92 -13.67 -4.41 11.72
CA GLN A 92 -12.49 -5.05 12.30
C GLN A 92 -11.57 -5.64 11.22
N ALA A 93 -12.13 -6.30 10.20
CA ALA A 93 -11.35 -6.80 9.07
C ALA A 93 -10.67 -5.67 8.27
N GLY A 94 -11.38 -4.56 8.01
CA GLY A 94 -10.79 -3.38 7.37
C GLY A 94 -9.65 -2.76 8.20
N MET A 95 -9.83 -2.71 9.53
CA MET A 95 -8.82 -2.25 10.47
C MET A 95 -7.61 -3.18 10.52
N ASP A 96 -7.79 -4.50 10.39
CA ASP A 96 -6.68 -5.45 10.29
C ASP A 96 -5.86 -5.24 9.01
N VAL A 97 -6.53 -4.93 7.89
CA VAL A 97 -5.86 -4.56 6.63
C VAL A 97 -5.06 -3.28 6.79
N LEU A 98 -5.67 -2.22 7.34
CA LEU A 98 -5.01 -0.93 7.55
C LEU A 98 -3.87 -1.06 8.56
N ALA A 99 -4.07 -1.78 9.66
CA ALA A 99 -3.03 -2.04 10.64
C ALA A 99 -1.88 -2.83 10.02
N SER A 100 -2.13 -3.80 9.15
CA SER A 100 -1.05 -4.53 8.46
C SER A 100 -0.33 -3.66 7.42
N HIS A 101 -1.06 -2.78 6.73
CA HIS A 101 -0.52 -1.88 5.72
C HIS A 101 0.32 -0.75 6.33
N PHE A 102 -0.12 -0.18 7.45
CA PHE A 102 0.54 0.92 8.17
C PHE A 102 1.34 0.47 9.39
N ALA A 103 1.35 -0.81 9.74
CA ALA A 103 2.17 -1.32 10.84
C ALA A 103 3.63 -0.99 10.55
N PRO A 104 4.32 -0.29 11.46
CA PRO A 104 5.77 -0.27 11.44
C PRO A 104 6.22 -1.73 11.51
N LEU A 105 6.97 -2.19 10.50
CA LEU A 105 7.66 -3.48 10.55
C LEU A 105 8.38 -3.56 11.90
N ALA A 106 7.91 -4.45 12.78
CA ALA A 106 8.26 -4.46 14.20
C ALA A 106 9.73 -4.11 14.46
N GLY A 107 9.94 -2.90 14.98
CA GLY A 107 11.24 -2.32 15.20
C GLY A 107 11.11 -0.80 15.27
N ASP A 108 10.82 -0.29 16.46
CA ASP A 108 10.88 1.12 16.79
C ASP A 108 12.28 1.68 16.45
N SER A 109 12.43 2.21 15.24
CA SER A 109 13.47 3.14 14.78
C SER A 109 13.36 3.32 13.27
N SER A 110 12.48 4.22 12.79
CA SER A 110 12.63 4.98 11.53
C SER A 110 13.01 4.26 10.22
N THR A 111 13.07 2.93 10.15
CA THR A 111 13.79 2.20 9.12
C THR A 111 12.86 1.23 8.40
N ASP A 112 12.43 1.61 7.19
CA ASP A 112 11.56 0.80 6.33
C ASP A 112 12.36 -0.29 5.62
N ARG A 113 11.73 -1.45 5.41
CA ARG A 113 12.32 -2.51 4.57
C ARG A 113 11.81 -2.38 3.13
N LEU A 114 12.71 -2.14 2.17
CA LEU A 114 12.35 -1.91 0.76
C LEU A 114 13.08 -2.88 -0.18
N ARG A 115 12.37 -3.41 -1.18
CA ARG A 115 12.98 -4.19 -2.27
C ARG A 115 13.39 -3.25 -3.41
N LEU A 116 14.63 -3.39 -3.86
CA LEU A 116 15.23 -2.59 -4.93
C LEU A 116 15.80 -3.51 -6.01
N ARG A 117 15.28 -3.41 -7.23
CA ARG A 117 15.80 -4.08 -8.43
C ARG A 117 16.59 -3.09 -9.28
N ILE A 118 17.82 -3.43 -9.61
CA ILE A 118 18.72 -2.60 -10.42
C ILE A 118 19.13 -3.36 -11.68
N THR A 119 18.78 -2.83 -12.85
CA THR A 119 19.14 -3.40 -14.16
C THR A 119 20.40 -2.75 -14.73
N GLY A 120 21.02 -3.40 -15.72
CA GLY A 120 22.25 -2.94 -16.35
C GLY A 120 23.54 -3.32 -15.62
N VAL A 121 23.47 -4.26 -14.67
CA VAL A 121 24.61 -4.75 -13.87
C VAL A 121 25.16 -6.04 -14.51
N ARG A 122 26.12 -5.90 -15.43
CA ARG A 122 26.59 -7.02 -16.27
C ARG A 122 27.90 -7.67 -15.82
N ASP A 123 28.63 -7.05 -14.89
CA ASP A 123 29.94 -7.54 -14.45
C ASP A 123 30.18 -7.33 -12.96
N ILE A 124 31.20 -8.01 -12.42
CA ILE A 124 31.59 -7.95 -11.00
C ILE A 124 31.90 -6.53 -10.52
N ARG A 125 32.36 -5.66 -11.43
CA ARG A 125 32.67 -4.25 -11.13
C ARG A 125 31.38 -3.46 -10.93
N GLY A 126 30.35 -3.74 -11.74
CA GLY A 126 29.00 -3.20 -11.60
C GLY A 126 28.39 -3.55 -10.26
N TYR A 127 28.48 -4.82 -9.83
CA TYR A 127 27.98 -5.24 -8.51
C TYR A 127 28.69 -4.51 -7.36
N ALA A 128 30.02 -4.42 -7.41
CA ALA A 128 30.79 -3.71 -6.40
C ALA A 128 30.47 -2.20 -6.36
N ARG A 129 30.25 -1.59 -7.53
CA ARG A 129 29.85 -0.18 -7.66
C ARG A 129 28.47 0.05 -7.04
N VAL A 130 27.48 -0.79 -7.35
CA VAL A 130 26.13 -0.71 -6.79
C VAL A 130 26.15 -0.90 -5.28
N LYS A 131 26.83 -1.94 -4.78
CA LYS A 131 26.93 -2.20 -3.33
C LYS A 131 27.57 -1.03 -2.59
N ARG A 132 28.68 -0.49 -3.10
CA ARG A 132 29.36 0.66 -2.50
C ARG A 132 28.43 1.87 -2.48
N TYR A 133 27.82 2.15 -3.62
CA TYR A 133 26.88 3.25 -3.76
C TYR A 133 25.71 3.16 -2.76
N LEU A 134 25.07 2.00 -2.64
CA LEU A 134 23.95 1.83 -1.70
C LEU A 134 24.38 2.01 -0.23
N MET A 135 25.61 1.62 0.12
CA MET A 135 26.15 1.83 1.47
C MET A 135 26.61 3.27 1.73
N GLU A 136 26.76 4.10 0.70
CA GLU A 136 27.10 5.53 0.81
C GLU A 136 25.86 6.42 0.98
N LEU A 137 24.65 5.90 0.74
CA LEU A 137 23.40 6.65 0.92
C LEU A 137 23.08 6.82 2.41
N ASP A 138 22.86 8.07 2.83
CA ASP A 138 22.50 8.39 4.21
C ASP A 138 21.15 7.75 4.61
N ALA A 139 20.22 7.62 3.66
CA ALA A 139 18.97 6.92 3.87
C ALA A 139 19.15 5.40 4.11
N VAL A 140 20.25 4.77 3.68
CA VAL A 140 20.41 3.31 3.76
C VAL A 140 21.17 2.94 5.03
N GLU A 141 20.53 2.14 5.89
CA GLU A 141 21.17 1.54 7.07
C GLU A 141 21.81 0.20 6.72
N LYS A 142 21.12 -0.61 5.91
CA LYS A 142 21.59 -1.93 5.49
C LYS A 142 21.16 -2.26 4.06
N ALA A 143 22.03 -2.94 3.32
CA ALA A 143 21.74 -3.45 1.98
C ALA A 143 22.13 -4.93 1.86
N ASP A 144 21.12 -5.81 1.90
CA ASP A 144 21.28 -7.25 1.75
C ASP A 144 21.02 -7.66 0.30
N LEU A 145 21.94 -8.45 -0.28
CA LEU A 145 21.77 -8.98 -1.63
C LEU A 145 20.77 -10.15 -1.61
N ALA A 146 19.68 -10.01 -2.36
CA ALA A 146 18.61 -11.01 -2.39
C ALA A 146 18.77 -11.98 -3.57
N SER A 147 19.03 -11.47 -4.76
CA SER A 147 19.16 -12.26 -5.98
C SER A 147 20.14 -11.61 -6.97
N VAL A 148 20.73 -12.42 -7.84
CA VAL A 148 21.59 -11.96 -8.93
C VAL A 148 21.14 -12.63 -10.22
N GLU A 149 20.81 -11.81 -11.21
CA GLU A 149 20.43 -12.21 -12.57
C GLU A 149 21.51 -11.75 -13.59
N PRO A 150 21.49 -12.24 -14.85
CA PRO A 150 22.51 -11.85 -15.85
C PRO A 150 22.59 -10.34 -16.15
N ASP A 151 21.49 -9.62 -15.97
CA ASP A 151 21.31 -8.19 -16.26
C ASP A 151 21.03 -7.36 -15.00
N ALA A 152 20.48 -8.00 -13.97
CA ALA A 152 19.81 -7.34 -12.86
C ALA A 152 20.26 -7.87 -11.51
N VAL A 153 20.10 -7.05 -10.49
CA VAL A 153 20.38 -7.40 -9.10
C VAL A 153 19.26 -6.93 -8.20
N ASP A 154 18.82 -7.81 -7.30
CA ASP A 154 17.80 -7.51 -6.31
C ASP A 154 18.44 -7.33 -4.93
N TYR A 155 18.10 -6.23 -4.28
CA TYR A 155 18.49 -5.91 -2.92
C TYR A 155 17.27 -5.77 -2.02
N VAL A 156 17.44 -6.17 -0.76
CA VAL A 156 16.56 -5.81 0.33
C VAL A 156 17.28 -4.76 1.17
N LEU A 157 16.71 -3.56 1.22
CA LEU A 157 17.25 -2.42 1.93
C LEU A 157 16.53 -2.22 3.25
N GLN A 158 17.26 -1.78 4.26
CA GLN A 158 16.73 -1.16 5.47
C GLN A 158 17.00 0.35 5.36
N VAL A 159 15.95 1.16 5.37
CA VAL A 159 15.98 2.56 4.93
C VAL A 159 15.43 3.50 6.00
N ARG A 160 16.30 4.35 6.52
CA ARG A 160 15.97 5.44 7.44
C ARG A 160 15.11 6.50 6.75
N GLY A 161 13.99 6.87 7.37
CA GLY A 161 13.06 7.88 6.85
C GLY A 161 12.19 7.39 5.68
N GLY A 162 12.22 6.09 5.39
CA GLY A 162 11.34 5.44 4.42
C GLY A 162 11.63 5.71 2.95
N ARG A 163 10.70 5.27 2.08
CA ARG A 163 10.87 5.33 0.61
C ARG A 163 11.24 6.71 0.09
N GLN A 164 10.53 7.74 0.54
CA GLN A 164 10.65 9.08 -0.03
C GLN A 164 12.06 9.66 0.19
N MET A 165 12.68 9.40 1.35
CA MET A 165 14.05 9.82 1.63
C MET A 165 15.06 9.08 0.74
N LEU A 166 14.88 7.76 0.57
CA LEU A 166 15.73 6.97 -0.34
C LEU A 166 15.67 7.49 -1.78
N GLU A 167 14.47 7.77 -2.29
CA GLU A 167 14.31 8.28 -3.66
C GLU A 167 14.97 9.65 -3.84
N GLN A 168 14.91 10.53 -2.84
CA GLN A 168 15.62 11.81 -2.83
C GLN A 168 17.14 11.62 -2.85
N ASP A 169 17.67 10.79 -1.96
CA ASP A 169 19.11 10.48 -1.89
C ASP A 169 19.63 9.86 -3.19
N ILE A 170 18.83 8.98 -3.81
CA ILE A 170 19.18 8.41 -5.12
C ILE A 170 19.17 9.47 -6.22
N ALA A 171 18.20 10.37 -6.21
CA ALA A 171 18.12 11.45 -7.20
C ALA A 171 19.33 12.41 -7.12
N LEU A 172 19.91 12.60 -5.93
CA LEU A 172 21.08 13.46 -5.72
C LEU A 172 22.40 12.84 -6.21
N SER A 173 22.54 11.51 -6.18
CA SER A 173 23.81 10.82 -6.42
C SER A 173 24.16 10.58 -7.89
N ASN A 174 23.17 10.70 -8.78
CA ASN A 174 23.32 10.52 -10.23
C ASN A 174 23.84 9.12 -10.68
N VAL A 175 23.90 8.12 -9.79
CA VAL A 175 24.41 6.76 -10.07
C VAL A 175 23.33 5.84 -10.64
N LEU A 176 22.10 5.95 -10.12
CA LEU A 176 20.95 5.19 -10.58
C LEU A 176 19.94 6.10 -11.26
N LEU A 177 19.21 5.54 -12.23
CA LEU A 177 18.09 6.21 -12.90
C LEU A 177 16.80 5.44 -12.61
N PRO A 178 15.68 6.11 -12.26
CA PRO A 178 14.41 5.42 -12.11
C PRO A 178 14.03 4.74 -13.43
N ALA A 179 13.57 3.49 -13.33
CA ALA A 179 13.10 2.72 -14.47
C ALA A 179 11.57 2.63 -14.44
N PRO A 180 10.89 2.75 -15.60
CA PRO A 180 9.44 2.58 -15.67
C PRO A 180 9.01 1.22 -15.12
N ARG A 181 7.80 1.17 -14.55
CA ARG A 181 7.08 -0.10 -14.35
C ARG A 181 6.66 -0.58 -15.74
N GLU A 182 7.51 -1.33 -16.43
CA GLU A 182 7.09 -1.96 -17.68
C GLU A 182 6.02 -3.01 -17.37
N GLY A 183 4.85 -2.86 -18.01
CA GLY A 183 3.77 -3.82 -17.98
C GLY A 183 4.07 -5.03 -18.86
N THR A 184 3.59 -6.18 -18.40
CA THR A 184 3.49 -7.49 -19.08
C THR A 184 4.80 -8.08 -19.64
N ASP A 185 5.36 -9.05 -18.90
CA ASP A 185 5.91 -10.25 -19.56
C ASP A 185 5.58 -11.50 -18.73
N THR A 186 5.18 -12.54 -19.46
CA THR A 186 4.70 -13.85 -19.04
C THR A 186 5.85 -14.81 -18.72
N ALA A 187 5.63 -15.69 -17.73
CA ALA A 187 6.42 -16.88 -17.32
C ALA A 187 7.67 -16.60 -16.44
N THR A 188 7.85 -17.10 -15.20
CA THR A 188 7.22 -18.16 -14.36
C THR A 188 7.58 -17.89 -12.86
N PRO A 189 7.12 -18.68 -11.87
CA PRO A 189 6.27 -18.28 -10.72
C PRO A 189 6.98 -17.61 -9.51
N LEU A 190 6.14 -16.95 -8.68
CA LEU A 190 6.41 -16.09 -7.51
C LEU A 190 7.34 -16.65 -6.41
N PRO A 191 7.93 -15.72 -5.64
CA PRO A 191 7.53 -15.63 -4.24
C PRO A 191 7.05 -14.21 -3.83
N ASP A 192 5.86 -14.21 -3.23
CA ASP A 192 5.14 -13.16 -2.51
C ASP A 192 4.48 -12.02 -3.32
N PRO A 193 3.16 -12.09 -3.58
CA PRO A 193 2.39 -10.97 -4.11
C PRO A 193 2.07 -10.00 -2.97
N GLY A 194 2.80 -8.88 -2.88
CA GLY A 194 2.44 -7.83 -1.91
C GLY A 194 3.45 -6.70 -1.69
N GLU A 195 4.71 -6.84 -2.10
CA GLU A 195 5.71 -5.78 -1.85
C GLU A 195 6.00 -4.93 -3.09
N PRO A 196 5.81 -3.60 -3.03
CA PRO A 196 6.21 -2.68 -4.11
C PRO A 196 7.74 -2.68 -4.30
N VAL A 197 8.21 -3.26 -5.41
CA VAL A 197 9.64 -3.27 -5.78
C VAL A 197 10.01 -1.97 -6.48
N LEU A 198 10.98 -1.24 -5.91
CA LEU A 198 11.61 -0.08 -6.54
C LEU A 198 12.49 -0.54 -7.71
N ARG A 199 12.38 0.10 -8.87
CA ARG A 199 13.09 -0.29 -10.09
C ARG A 199 13.98 0.83 -10.59
N TYR A 200 15.27 0.52 -10.75
CA TYR A 200 16.29 1.46 -11.19
C TYR A 200 17.19 0.82 -12.25
N ARG A 201 17.88 1.66 -13.01
CA ARG A 201 18.93 1.26 -13.96
C ARG A 201 20.26 1.88 -13.54
N LEU A 202 21.31 1.07 -13.52
CA LEU A 202 22.67 1.55 -13.30
C LEU A 202 23.10 2.45 -14.46
N ARG A 203 23.63 3.64 -14.17
CA ARG A 203 24.26 4.47 -15.21
C ARG A 203 25.53 3.81 -15.75
N PRO A 204 25.76 3.86 -17.07
CA PRO A 204 26.98 3.34 -17.68
C PRO A 204 28.25 3.94 -17.06
#